data_AF-A0A1Y1VLZ3-F1
#
_entry.id   AF-A0A1Y1VLZ3-F1
#
_cell.length_a   1.000
_cell.length_b   1.000
_cell.length_c   1.000
_cell.angle_alpha   90.00
_cell.angle_beta   90.00
_cell.angle_gamma   90.00
#
_symmetry.space_group_name_H-M   'P 1'
#
loop_
_entity.id
_entity.type
_entity.pdbx_description
1 polymer ?
#
loop_
_entity_poly.entity_id
_entity_poly.type
_entity_poly.pdbx_seq_one_letter_code
_entity_poly.pdbx_strand_id
1 'polypeptide(L)'
;MDEEQNIRNRLAIEERPLKRIIKKFNTLISQYKSASREEWNTSLESLLIMIETLEINLHRSKQIYEMNNKEVKEYMEKTKNIQQRIIQGKAEIEELKRQLDQSKEERKNKLEYDEMARNINKYSSRSQIQKHMDSLNKQIEMLEKEHMYYEETINLRKKQFHTLLVSADEILYSIKQNREGKKYEWIKALDELTEDITQDDETDTDDEEDKEDGILEDKVYIDQMDES
;
A
#
# COMPACT_ATOMS: atom_id res chain seq x y z
N MET A 1 -33.17 36.03 49.43
CA MET A 1 -34.51 35.87 48.84
C MET A 1 -35.50 36.90 49.38
N ASP A 2 -35.53 37.17 50.70
CA ASP A 2 -36.43 38.19 51.27
C ASP A 2 -36.13 39.61 50.79
N GLU A 3 -34.87 40.01 50.65
CA GLU A 3 -34.52 41.38 50.24
C GLU A 3 -34.93 41.70 48.80
N GLU A 4 -34.72 40.78 47.86
CA GLU A 4 -35.16 40.95 46.46
C GLU A 4 -36.69 41.04 46.34
N GLN A 5 -37.40 40.24 47.15
CA GLN A 5 -38.85 40.27 47.21
C GLN A 5 -39.36 41.57 47.88
N ASN A 6 -38.66 42.06 48.90
CA ASN A 6 -38.96 43.32 49.59
C ASN A 6 -38.68 44.53 48.69
N ILE A 7 -37.59 44.49 47.91
CA ILE A 7 -37.26 45.50 46.89
C ILE A 7 -38.29 45.48 45.77
N ARG A 8 -38.70 44.30 45.27
CA ARG A 8 -39.81 44.17 44.32
C ARG A 8 -41.12 44.76 44.84
N ASN A 9 -41.49 44.45 46.08
CA ASN A 9 -42.72 44.97 46.70
C ASN A 9 -42.65 46.49 46.92
N ARG A 10 -41.50 47.03 47.34
CA ARG A 10 -41.28 48.48 47.49
C ARG A 10 -41.22 49.24 46.17
N LEU A 11 -40.76 48.59 45.09
CA LEU A 11 -40.72 49.17 43.76
C LEU A 11 -42.08 49.10 43.05
N ALA A 12 -42.89 48.07 43.36
CA ALA A 12 -44.19 47.84 42.74
C ALA A 12 -45.33 48.70 43.32
N ILE A 13 -45.24 49.12 44.59
CA ILE A 13 -46.30 49.89 45.24
C ILE A 13 -45.90 51.36 45.30
N GLU A 14 -46.51 52.17 44.42
CA GLU A 14 -46.46 53.63 44.53
C GLU A 14 -47.28 54.10 45.76
N GLU A 15 -46.80 53.84 46.98
CA GLU A 15 -47.48 54.29 48.21
C GLU A 15 -47.53 55.82 48.32
N ARG A 16 -46.61 56.52 47.64
CA ARG A 16 -46.45 57.98 47.72
C ARG A 16 -47.66 58.72 47.12
N PRO A 17 -48.10 58.46 45.87
CA PRO A 17 -49.35 58.97 45.32
C PRO A 17 -50.57 58.70 46.22
N LEU A 18 -50.71 57.48 46.73
CA LEU A 18 -51.82 57.12 47.62
C LEU A 18 -51.83 57.94 48.91
N LYS A 19 -50.66 58.09 49.56
CA LYS A 19 -50.50 58.94 50.75
C LYS A 19 -50.80 60.41 50.46
N ARG A 20 -50.52 60.93 49.25
CA ARG A 20 -50.87 62.29 48.85
C ARG A 20 -52.39 62.46 48.68
N ILE A 21 -53.04 61.49 48.02
CA ILE A 21 -54.50 61.48 47.84
C ILE A 21 -55.20 61.45 49.21
N ILE A 22 -54.77 60.58 50.12
CA ILE A 22 -55.33 60.50 51.48
C ILE A 22 -55.17 61.84 52.23
N LYS A 23 -53.99 62.47 52.15
CA LYS A 23 -53.76 63.79 52.76
C LYS A 23 -54.68 64.85 52.15
N LYS A 24 -54.79 64.91 50.82
CA LYS A 24 -55.63 65.86 50.10
C LYS A 24 -57.12 65.66 50.42
N PHE A 25 -57.56 64.41 50.54
CA PHE A 25 -58.92 64.05 50.97
C PHE A 25 -59.21 64.52 52.41
N ASN A 26 -58.29 64.27 53.35
CA ASN A 26 -58.43 64.76 54.73
C ASN A 26 -58.47 66.29 54.80
N THR A 27 -57.64 66.98 54.00
CA THR A 27 -57.68 68.44 53.87
C THR A 27 -59.02 68.92 53.32
N LEU A 28 -59.56 68.27 52.29
CA LEU A 28 -60.87 68.60 51.71
C LEU A 28 -62.00 68.46 52.74
N ILE A 29 -61.98 67.41 53.57
CA ILE A 29 -62.94 67.21 54.66
C ILE A 29 -62.83 68.33 55.70
N SER A 30 -61.60 68.70 56.09
CA SER A 30 -61.40 69.80 57.05
C SER A 30 -61.88 71.16 56.52
N GLN A 31 -61.77 71.37 55.20
CA GLN A 31 -62.17 72.61 54.52
C GLN A 31 -63.70 72.75 54.34
N TYR A 32 -64.46 71.67 54.50
CA TYR A 32 -65.90 71.63 54.24
C TYR A 32 -66.71 72.67 55.03
N LYS A 33 -66.28 73.03 56.24
CA LYS A 33 -66.97 74.01 57.10
C LYS A 33 -66.32 75.39 57.13
N SER A 34 -65.07 75.53 56.66
CA SER A 34 -64.25 76.72 56.88
C SER A 34 -63.81 77.45 55.61
N ALA A 35 -63.89 76.80 54.44
CA ALA A 35 -63.43 77.36 53.18
C ALA A 35 -64.58 77.97 52.36
N SER A 36 -64.23 78.88 51.44
CA SER A 36 -65.17 79.37 50.43
C SER A 36 -65.58 78.22 49.49
N ARG A 37 -66.78 78.32 48.90
CA ARG A 37 -67.28 77.32 47.95
C ARG A 37 -66.35 77.14 46.74
N GLU A 38 -65.73 78.21 46.27
CA GLU A 38 -64.79 78.19 45.14
C GLU A 38 -63.48 77.45 45.50
N GLU A 39 -62.96 77.67 46.71
CA GLU A 39 -61.76 76.99 47.22
C GLU A 39 -62.00 75.50 47.43
N TRP A 40 -63.19 75.16 47.96
CA TRP A 40 -63.61 73.77 48.14
C TRP A 40 -63.75 73.05 46.80
N ASN A 41 -64.39 73.67 45.80
CA ASN A 41 -64.52 73.11 44.45
C ASN A 41 -63.15 72.90 43.79
N THR A 42 -62.25 73.87 43.86
CA THR A 42 -60.88 73.74 43.33
C THR A 42 -60.12 72.59 44.00
N SER A 43 -60.31 72.42 45.32
CA SER A 43 -59.67 71.33 46.08
C SER A 43 -60.24 69.96 45.72
N LEU A 44 -61.55 69.88 45.42
CA LEU A 44 -62.24 68.68 44.94
C LEU A 44 -61.77 68.30 43.52
N GLU A 45 -61.73 69.25 42.58
CA GLU A 45 -61.23 69.02 41.21
C GLU A 45 -59.79 68.52 41.23
N SER A 46 -58.94 69.14 42.06
CA SER A 46 -57.57 68.70 42.27
C SER A 46 -57.47 67.26 42.81
N LEU A 47 -58.37 66.86 43.71
CA LEU A 47 -58.44 65.49 44.22
C LEU A 47 -58.87 64.49 43.12
N LEU A 48 -59.87 64.85 42.31
CA LEU A 48 -60.34 64.01 41.19
C LEU A 48 -59.23 63.76 40.17
N ILE A 49 -58.48 64.81 39.78
CA ILE A 49 -57.33 64.68 38.88
C ILE A 49 -56.26 63.74 39.46
N MET A 50 -55.99 63.81 40.77
CA MET A 50 -55.03 62.91 41.41
C MET A 50 -55.50 61.44 41.39
N ILE A 51 -56.81 61.20 41.57
CA ILE A 51 -57.40 59.85 41.50
C ILE A 51 -57.32 59.30 40.06
N GLU A 52 -57.69 60.10 39.06
CA GLU A 52 -57.60 59.72 37.65
C GLU A 52 -56.15 59.42 37.23
N THR A 53 -55.20 60.25 37.67
CA THR A 53 -53.77 60.00 37.42
C THR A 53 -53.30 58.69 38.05
N LEU A 54 -53.77 58.38 39.27
CA LEU A 54 -53.44 57.11 39.92
C LEU A 54 -54.02 55.92 39.15
N GLU A 55 -55.26 56.03 38.66
CA GLU A 55 -55.89 54.98 37.85
C GLU A 55 -55.09 54.69 36.57
N ILE A 56 -54.68 55.74 35.85
CA ILE A 56 -53.84 55.62 34.65
C ILE A 56 -52.51 54.93 34.97
N ASN A 57 -51.85 55.33 36.07
CA ASN A 57 -50.58 54.73 36.49
C ASN A 57 -50.72 53.25 36.86
N LEU A 58 -51.81 52.88 37.56
CA LEU A 58 -52.10 51.49 37.89
C LEU A 58 -52.35 50.66 36.64
N HIS A 59 -53.11 51.19 35.67
CA HIS A 59 -53.34 50.51 34.40
C HIS A 59 -52.04 50.30 33.62
N ARG A 60 -51.19 51.34 33.54
CA ARG A 60 -49.87 51.25 32.91
C ARG A 60 -48.97 50.22 33.60
N SER A 61 -48.93 50.20 34.94
CA SER A 61 -48.14 49.24 35.72
C SER A 61 -48.58 47.80 35.43
N LYS A 62 -49.90 47.56 35.37
CA LYS A 62 -50.45 46.26 34.98
C LYS A 62 -50.02 45.85 33.57
N GLN A 63 -50.12 46.75 32.59
CA GLN A 63 -49.70 46.47 31.21
C GLN A 63 -48.20 46.13 31.12
N ILE A 64 -47.34 46.88 31.83
CA ILE A 64 -45.90 46.61 31.90
C ILE A 64 -45.65 45.24 32.52
N TYR A 65 -46.36 44.90 33.59
CA TYR A 65 -46.24 43.59 34.23
C TYR A 65 -46.62 42.44 33.28
N GLU A 66 -47.74 42.57 32.57
CA GLU A 66 -48.18 41.57 31.58
C GLU A 66 -47.18 41.44 30.41
N MET A 67 -46.67 42.57 29.91
CA MET A 67 -45.64 42.61 28.87
C MET A 67 -44.35 41.93 29.32
N ASN A 68 -43.83 42.28 30.50
CA ASN A 68 -42.62 41.70 31.06
C ASN A 68 -42.76 40.18 31.24
N ASN A 69 -43.92 39.71 31.70
CA ASN A 69 -44.18 38.27 31.82
C ASN A 69 -44.16 37.56 30.46
N LYS A 70 -44.66 38.21 29.41
CA LYS A 70 -44.59 37.68 28.04
C LYS A 70 -43.15 37.66 27.53
N GLU A 71 -42.40 38.74 27.72
CA GLU A 71 -40.98 38.84 27.32
C GLU A 71 -40.13 37.79 28.01
N VAL A 72 -40.32 37.57 29.32
CA VAL A 72 -39.59 36.52 30.06
C VAL A 72 -39.85 35.14 29.44
N LYS A 73 -41.10 34.80 29.11
CA LYS A 73 -41.42 33.53 28.45
C LYS A 73 -40.73 33.40 27.09
N GLU A 74 -40.75 34.46 26.29
CA GLU A 74 -40.10 34.49 24.97
C GLU A 74 -38.58 34.34 25.09
N TYR A 75 -37.95 35.00 26.06
CA TYR A 75 -36.52 34.85 26.31
C TYR A 75 -36.18 33.44 26.78
N MET A 76 -36.98 32.82 27.65
CA MET A 76 -36.78 31.43 28.06
C MET A 76 -36.84 30.47 26.86
N GLU A 77 -37.78 30.67 25.94
CA GLU A 77 -37.89 29.87 24.71
C GLU A 77 -36.68 30.08 23.78
N LYS A 78 -36.26 31.33 23.58
CA LYS A 78 -35.05 31.67 22.80
C LYS A 78 -33.80 31.02 23.41
N THR A 79 -33.63 31.08 24.73
CA THR A 79 -32.52 30.43 25.42
C THR A 79 -32.54 28.91 25.20
N LYS A 80 -33.71 28.27 25.32
CA LYS A 80 -33.85 26.83 25.06
C LYS A 80 -33.49 26.47 23.62
N ASN A 81 -33.94 27.25 22.64
CA ASN A 81 -33.60 27.05 21.23
C ASN A 81 -32.09 27.18 21.00
N ILE A 82 -31.46 28.22 21.53
CA ILE A 82 -30.00 28.41 21.43
C ILE A 82 -29.26 27.22 22.05
N GLN A 83 -29.67 26.74 23.22
CA GLN A 83 -29.07 25.57 23.85
C GLN A 83 -29.21 24.31 22.98
N GLN A 84 -30.38 24.08 22.37
CA GLN A 84 -30.58 22.96 21.45
C GLN A 84 -29.67 23.07 20.22
N ARG A 85 -29.54 24.26 19.62
CA ARG A 85 -28.64 24.50 18.49
C ARG A 85 -27.18 24.28 18.86
N ILE A 86 -26.77 24.64 20.07
CA ILE A 86 -25.41 24.35 20.57
C ILE A 86 -25.19 22.84 20.68
N ILE A 87 -26.15 22.09 21.20
CA ILE A 87 -26.05 20.62 21.31
C ILE A 87 -25.97 19.99 19.91
N GLN A 88 -26.82 20.41 18.98
CA GLN A 88 -26.79 19.96 17.59
C GLN A 88 -25.45 20.26 16.91
N GLY A 89 -24.97 21.51 17.01
CA GLY A 89 -23.68 21.89 16.44
C GLY A 89 -22.51 21.10 17.01
N LYS A 90 -22.53 20.77 18.31
CA LYS A 90 -21.51 19.89 18.92
C LYS A 90 -21.58 18.47 18.35
N ALA A 91 -22.77 17.92 18.16
CA ALA A 91 -22.94 16.60 17.56
C ALA A 91 -22.47 16.57 16.09
N GLU A 92 -22.78 17.61 15.32
CA GLU A 92 -22.30 17.76 13.94
C GLU A 92 -20.77 17.86 13.87
N ILE A 93 -20.13 18.58 14.80
CA ILE A 93 -18.67 18.67 14.87
C ILE A 93 -18.05 17.29 15.12
N GLU A 94 -18.59 16.50 16.04
CA GLU A 94 -18.08 15.15 16.32
C GLU A 94 -18.26 14.21 15.12
N GLU A 95 -19.40 14.30 14.42
CA GLU A 95 -19.63 13.52 13.21
C GLU A 95 -18.65 13.92 12.08
N LEU A 96 -18.43 15.22 11.87
CA LEU A 96 -17.46 15.70 10.88
C LEU A 96 -16.04 15.29 11.20
N LYS A 97 -15.64 15.24 12.48
CA LYS A 97 -14.33 14.69 12.89
C LYS A 97 -14.20 13.22 12.51
N ARG A 98 -15.24 12.41 12.79
CA ARG A 98 -15.26 10.99 12.44
C ARG A 98 -15.12 10.78 10.93
N GLN A 99 -15.87 11.54 10.13
CA GLN A 99 -15.79 11.49 8.67
C GLN A 99 -14.41 11.92 8.16
N LEU A 100 -13.80 12.95 8.77
CA LEU A 100 -12.46 13.39 8.42
C LEU A 100 -11.42 12.29 8.67
N ASP A 101 -11.50 11.60 9.81
CA ASP A 101 -10.55 10.54 10.12
C ASP A 101 -10.74 9.31 9.23
N GLN A 102 -11.99 8.96 8.88
CA GLN A 102 -12.25 7.94 7.86
C GLN A 102 -11.65 8.34 6.50
N SER A 103 -11.86 9.58 6.07
CA SER A 103 -11.32 10.08 4.78
C SER A 103 -9.79 10.08 4.75
N LYS A 104 -9.14 10.39 5.88
CA LYS A 104 -7.67 10.28 6.00
C LYS A 104 -7.21 8.83 5.86
N GLU A 105 -7.90 7.89 6.49
CA GLU A 105 -7.56 6.47 6.39
C GLU A 105 -7.75 5.94 4.96
N GLU A 106 -8.85 6.30 4.31
CA GLU A 106 -9.08 5.98 2.89
C GLU A 106 -7.97 6.54 1.98
N ARG A 107 -7.55 7.78 2.24
CA ARG A 107 -6.43 8.39 1.52
C ARG A 107 -5.12 7.65 1.77
N LYS A 108 -4.82 7.28 3.01
CA LYS A 108 -3.61 6.51 3.37
C LYS A 108 -3.61 5.17 2.65
N ASN A 109 -4.71 4.43 2.73
CA ASN A 109 -4.88 3.14 2.05
C ASN A 109 -4.69 3.30 0.54
N LYS A 110 -5.29 4.32 -0.07
CA LYS A 110 -5.10 4.60 -1.50
C LYS A 110 -3.64 4.84 -1.86
N LEU A 111 -2.90 5.60 -1.06
CA LEU A 111 -1.47 5.85 -1.29
C LEU A 111 -0.64 4.57 -1.20
N GLU A 112 -0.95 3.70 -0.22
CA GLU A 112 -0.30 2.39 -0.07
C GLU A 112 -0.60 1.48 -1.28
N TYR A 113 -1.85 1.45 -1.75
CA TYR A 113 -2.22 0.72 -2.98
C TYR A 113 -1.53 1.29 -4.21
N ASP A 114 -1.44 2.61 -4.36
CA ASP A 114 -0.76 3.26 -5.49
C ASP A 114 0.75 2.98 -5.47
N GLU A 115 1.38 2.91 -4.28
CA GLU A 115 2.77 2.50 -4.13
C GLU A 115 2.99 1.02 -4.49
N MET A 116 2.14 0.13 -3.97
CA MET A 116 2.20 -1.30 -4.30
C MET A 116 1.98 -1.52 -5.80
N ALA A 117 1.01 -0.84 -6.41
CA ALA A 117 0.74 -0.90 -7.84
C ALA A 117 1.94 -0.39 -8.67
N ARG A 118 2.57 0.73 -8.25
CA ARG A 118 3.81 1.21 -8.89
C ARG A 118 4.93 0.19 -8.82
N ASN A 119 5.11 -0.48 -7.68
CA ASN A 119 6.13 -1.53 -7.54
C ASN A 119 5.82 -2.76 -8.40
N ILE A 120 4.56 -3.20 -8.46
CA ILE A 120 4.13 -4.32 -9.31
C ILE A 120 4.34 -3.99 -10.80
N ASN A 121 4.01 -2.76 -11.22
CA ASN A 121 4.15 -2.32 -12.61
C ASN A 121 5.61 -2.16 -13.07
N LYS A 122 6.61 -2.24 -12.17
CA LYS A 122 8.02 -2.35 -12.57
C LYS A 122 8.32 -3.67 -13.26
N TYR A 123 7.56 -4.72 -12.95
CA TYR A 123 7.70 -6.03 -13.57
C TYR A 123 6.88 -6.07 -14.86
N SER A 124 7.38 -6.80 -15.86
CA SER A 124 6.64 -7.03 -17.10
C SER A 124 5.34 -7.79 -16.82
N SER A 125 4.36 -7.62 -17.71
CA SER A 125 3.06 -8.27 -17.52
C SER A 125 3.23 -9.78 -17.45
N ARG A 126 2.40 -10.46 -16.64
CA ARG A 126 2.40 -11.94 -16.56
C ARG A 126 2.34 -12.60 -17.93
N SER A 127 1.58 -12.02 -18.87
CA SER A 127 1.48 -12.52 -20.24
C SER A 127 2.82 -12.44 -21.00
N GLN A 128 3.57 -11.34 -20.85
CA GLN A 128 4.89 -11.21 -21.48
C GLN A 128 5.90 -12.18 -20.87
N ILE A 129 5.91 -12.34 -19.54
CA ILE A 129 6.76 -13.32 -18.87
C ILE A 129 6.42 -14.74 -19.35
N GLN A 130 5.14 -15.08 -19.46
CA GLN A 130 4.71 -16.38 -19.95
C GLN A 130 5.16 -16.63 -21.39
N LYS A 131 4.99 -15.65 -22.29
CA LYS A 131 5.48 -15.77 -23.68
C LYS A 131 6.99 -15.97 -23.74
N HIS A 132 7.75 -15.30 -22.88
CA HIS A 132 9.18 -15.46 -22.78
C HIS A 132 9.56 -16.87 -22.28
N MET A 133 8.85 -17.38 -21.26
CA MET A 133 9.01 -18.75 -20.78
C MET A 133 8.70 -19.79 -21.88
N ASP A 134 7.59 -19.62 -22.58
CA ASP A 134 7.20 -20.52 -23.67
C ASP A 134 8.23 -20.50 -24.82
N SER A 135 8.82 -19.33 -25.11
CA SER A 135 9.88 -19.20 -26.11
C SER A 135 11.16 -19.90 -25.66
N LEU A 136 11.60 -19.70 -24.41
CA LEU A 136 12.77 -20.38 -23.85
C LEU A 136 12.58 -21.90 -23.83
N ASN A 137 11.40 -22.38 -23.43
CA ASN A 137 11.10 -23.81 -23.42
C ASN A 137 11.18 -24.43 -24.82
N LYS A 138 10.70 -23.72 -25.86
CA LYS A 138 10.85 -24.16 -27.26
C LYS A 138 12.32 -24.18 -27.70
N GLN A 139 13.12 -23.20 -27.28
CA GLN A 139 14.55 -23.17 -27.57
C GLN A 139 15.28 -24.34 -26.90
N ILE A 140 14.94 -24.65 -25.64
CA ILE A 140 15.46 -25.82 -24.93
C ILE A 140 15.09 -27.11 -25.68
N GLU A 141 13.82 -27.28 -26.06
CA GLU A 141 13.39 -28.47 -26.81
C GLU A 141 14.11 -28.62 -28.16
N MET A 142 14.38 -27.50 -28.86
CA MET A 142 15.17 -27.52 -30.10
C MET A 142 16.63 -27.92 -29.84
N LEU A 143 17.25 -27.35 -28.81
CA LEU A 143 18.63 -27.67 -28.44
C LEU A 143 18.78 -29.13 -27.99
N GLU A 144 17.80 -29.67 -27.26
CA GLU A 144 17.77 -31.08 -26.88
C GLU A 144 17.69 -32.00 -28.11
N LYS A 145 16.83 -31.66 -29.09
CA LYS A 145 16.75 -32.39 -30.37
C LYS A 145 18.05 -32.31 -31.16
N GLU A 146 18.68 -31.14 -31.22
CA GLU A 146 19.95 -30.95 -31.90
C GLU A 146 21.08 -31.74 -31.20
N HIS A 147 21.11 -31.70 -29.87
CA HIS A 147 22.04 -32.50 -29.06
C HIS A 147 21.86 -34.00 -29.34
N MET A 148 20.63 -34.51 -29.31
CA MET A 148 20.34 -35.92 -29.65
C MET A 148 20.80 -36.27 -31.08
N TYR A 149 20.56 -35.38 -32.05
CA TYR A 149 20.99 -35.59 -33.44
C TYR A 149 22.52 -35.68 -33.57
N TYR A 150 23.26 -34.79 -32.91
CA TYR A 150 24.72 -34.87 -32.90
C TYR A 150 25.21 -36.10 -32.16
N GLU A 151 24.58 -36.48 -31.06
CA GLU A 151 24.93 -37.68 -30.31
C GLU A 151 24.74 -38.96 -31.15
N GLU A 152 23.62 -39.08 -31.86
CA GLU A 152 23.37 -40.17 -32.83
C GLU A 152 24.41 -40.16 -33.95
N THR A 153 24.73 -38.99 -34.50
CA THR A 153 25.71 -38.84 -35.58
C THR A 153 27.10 -39.26 -35.11
N ILE A 154 27.53 -38.81 -33.94
CA ILE A 154 28.80 -39.20 -33.33
C ILE A 154 28.84 -40.72 -33.09
N ASN A 155 27.76 -41.29 -32.56
CA ASN A 155 27.68 -42.73 -32.34
C ASN A 155 27.73 -43.53 -33.66
N LEU A 156 27.09 -43.04 -34.72
CA LEU A 156 27.19 -43.63 -36.05
C LEU A 156 28.62 -43.56 -36.60
N ARG A 157 29.29 -42.41 -36.48
CA ARG A 157 30.68 -42.24 -36.92
C ARG A 157 31.64 -43.13 -36.12
N LYS A 158 31.45 -43.25 -34.80
CA LYS A 158 32.20 -44.20 -33.96
C LYS A 158 32.04 -45.64 -34.44
N LYS A 159 30.80 -46.07 -34.77
CA LYS A 159 30.53 -47.40 -35.33
C LYS A 159 31.21 -47.60 -36.69
N GLN A 160 31.08 -46.64 -37.60
CA GLN A 160 31.73 -46.70 -38.92
C GLN A 160 33.26 -46.76 -38.82
N PHE A 161 33.84 -45.94 -37.93
CA PHE A 161 35.28 -45.94 -37.67
C PHE A 161 35.74 -47.28 -37.08
N HIS A 162 34.97 -47.87 -36.17
CA HIS A 162 35.25 -49.20 -35.64
C HIS A 162 35.24 -50.27 -36.75
N THR A 163 34.25 -50.24 -37.66
CA THR A 163 34.22 -51.15 -38.82
C THR A 163 35.44 -50.96 -39.72
N LEU A 164 35.85 -49.71 -39.99
CA LEU A 164 37.07 -49.44 -40.76
C LEU A 164 38.32 -49.99 -40.08
N LEU A 165 38.46 -49.80 -38.76
CA LEU A 165 39.56 -50.38 -37.99
C LEU A 165 39.59 -51.91 -38.09
N VAL A 166 38.45 -52.58 -37.95
CA VAL A 166 38.36 -54.05 -38.12
C VAL A 166 38.76 -54.45 -39.53
N SER A 167 38.24 -53.78 -40.57
CA SER A 167 38.62 -54.11 -41.96
C SER A 167 40.10 -53.84 -42.26
N ALA A 168 40.69 -52.80 -41.66
CA ALA A 168 42.11 -52.51 -41.78
C ALA A 168 42.94 -53.58 -41.07
N ASP A 169 42.51 -54.04 -39.90
CA ASP A 169 43.14 -55.13 -39.16
C ASP A 169 43.03 -56.46 -39.94
N GLU A 170 41.89 -56.75 -40.56
CA GLU A 170 41.71 -57.89 -41.47
C GLU A 170 42.64 -57.81 -42.68
N ILE A 171 42.81 -56.63 -43.28
CA ILE A 171 43.75 -56.43 -44.39
C ILE A 171 45.18 -56.63 -43.90
N LEU A 172 45.57 -56.04 -42.77
CA LEU A 172 46.89 -56.23 -42.17
C LEU A 172 47.15 -57.70 -41.83
N TYR A 173 46.15 -58.40 -41.32
CA TYR A 173 46.18 -59.84 -41.08
C TYR A 173 46.34 -60.61 -42.39
N SER A 174 45.60 -60.27 -43.44
CA SER A 174 45.74 -60.88 -44.77
C SER A 174 47.11 -60.62 -45.41
N ILE A 175 47.69 -59.43 -45.18
CA ILE A 175 49.05 -59.09 -45.64
C ILE A 175 50.07 -59.90 -44.88
N LYS A 176 49.93 -60.07 -43.55
CA LYS A 176 50.78 -60.96 -42.75
C LYS A 176 50.68 -62.41 -43.25
N GLN A 177 49.45 -62.92 -43.43
CA GLN A 177 49.19 -64.26 -43.96
C GLN A 177 49.73 -64.45 -45.38
N ASN A 178 49.61 -63.46 -46.28
CA ASN A 178 50.21 -63.51 -47.62
C ASN A 178 51.74 -63.40 -47.56
N ARG A 179 52.30 -62.67 -46.60
CA ARG A 179 53.75 -62.58 -46.41
C ARG A 179 54.30 -63.89 -45.87
N GLU A 180 53.56 -64.57 -44.98
CA GLU A 180 53.87 -65.91 -44.49
C GLU A 180 53.61 -66.98 -45.55
N GLY A 181 52.53 -66.89 -46.34
CA GLY A 181 52.24 -67.78 -47.46
C GLY A 181 53.27 -67.66 -48.59
N LYS A 182 53.62 -66.43 -48.98
CA LYS A 182 54.77 -66.18 -49.85
C LYS A 182 56.09 -66.58 -49.19
N LYS A 183 56.17 -66.59 -47.85
CA LYS A 183 57.29 -67.17 -47.11
C LYS A 183 57.42 -68.65 -47.33
N TYR A 184 56.32 -69.38 -47.19
CA TYR A 184 56.26 -70.79 -47.52
C TYR A 184 56.49 -71.06 -49.01
N GLU A 185 55.98 -70.23 -49.93
CA GLU A 185 56.22 -70.38 -51.37
C GLU A 185 57.66 -70.06 -51.77
N TRP A 186 58.29 -69.01 -51.21
CA TRP A 186 59.71 -68.76 -51.47
C TRP A 186 60.60 -69.79 -50.80
N ILE A 187 60.27 -70.29 -49.61
CA ILE A 187 61.02 -71.39 -48.98
C ILE A 187 60.91 -72.63 -49.86
N LYS A 188 59.72 -72.96 -50.37
CA LYS A 188 59.50 -74.12 -51.23
C LYS A 188 60.15 -73.98 -52.61
N ALA A 189 60.10 -72.79 -53.22
CA ALA A 189 60.78 -72.49 -54.48
C ALA A 189 62.30 -72.36 -54.32
N LEU A 190 62.78 -71.93 -53.15
CA LEU A 190 64.19 -71.96 -52.79
C LEU A 190 64.64 -73.41 -52.60
N ASP A 191 63.87 -74.26 -51.90
CA ASP A 191 64.10 -75.72 -51.78
C ASP A 191 64.22 -76.39 -53.16
N GLU A 192 63.30 -76.05 -54.08
CA GLU A 192 63.30 -76.51 -55.48
C GLU A 192 64.48 -75.97 -56.31
N LEU A 193 65.10 -74.85 -55.91
CA LEU A 193 66.27 -74.26 -56.57
C LEU A 193 67.59 -74.71 -55.91
N THR A 194 67.57 -75.10 -54.64
CA THR A 194 68.74 -75.58 -53.88
C THR A 194 69.00 -77.08 -54.05
N GLU A 195 68.11 -77.84 -54.72
CA GLU A 195 68.38 -79.25 -55.08
C GLU A 195 69.40 -79.42 -56.23
N ASP A 196 69.92 -78.35 -56.85
CA ASP A 196 70.91 -78.42 -57.95
C ASP A 196 72.25 -77.71 -57.66
N ILE A 197 72.54 -77.33 -56.41
CA ILE A 197 73.89 -76.97 -55.96
C ILE A 197 74.19 -77.64 -54.62
N THR A 198 74.85 -78.79 -54.70
CA THR A 198 75.35 -79.57 -53.58
C THR A 198 76.66 -79.00 -52.99
N GLN A 199 76.81 -79.27 -51.69
CA GLN A 199 78.04 -79.46 -50.88
C GLN A 199 78.67 -78.27 -50.16
N ASP A 200 78.69 -78.44 -48.83
CA ASP A 200 79.71 -78.14 -47.80
C ASP A 200 80.17 -76.66 -47.70
N ASP A 201 80.30 -76.02 -46.54
CA ASP A 201 80.70 -76.52 -45.23
C ASP A 201 80.35 -75.48 -44.13
N GLU A 202 80.48 -75.95 -42.90
CA GLU A 202 80.17 -75.45 -41.56
C GLU A 202 80.46 -73.97 -41.14
N THR A 203 79.64 -73.53 -40.15
CA THR A 203 79.91 -72.62 -39.00
C THR A 203 80.15 -71.12 -39.29
N ASP A 204 79.75 -70.14 -38.49
CA ASP A 204 79.43 -70.09 -37.06
C ASP A 204 78.38 -69.00 -36.76
N THR A 205 77.64 -69.24 -35.68
CA THR A 205 76.78 -68.34 -34.91
C THR A 205 77.52 -67.09 -34.42
N ASP A 206 76.82 -65.95 -34.35
CA ASP A 206 76.48 -65.38 -33.04
C ASP A 206 75.42 -64.28 -33.13
N ASP A 207 74.49 -64.42 -32.19
CA ASP A 207 73.40 -63.51 -31.84
C ASP A 207 73.93 -62.17 -31.29
N GLU A 208 73.19 -61.08 -31.52
CA GLU A 208 72.40 -60.42 -30.46
C GLU A 208 72.02 -58.97 -30.82
N GLU A 209 70.72 -58.73 -30.64
CA GLU A 209 70.07 -57.59 -29.99
C GLU A 209 70.42 -56.14 -30.37
N ASP A 210 69.40 -55.50 -30.95
CA ASP A 210 68.75 -54.27 -30.46
C ASP A 210 69.60 -53.26 -29.66
N LYS A 211 69.64 -52.03 -30.19
CA LYS A 211 69.23 -50.84 -29.45
C LYS A 211 68.98 -49.64 -30.35
N GLU A 212 67.71 -49.29 -30.41
CA GLU A 212 67.20 -47.94 -30.59
C GLU A 212 67.62 -47.08 -29.39
N ASP A 213 68.15 -45.88 -29.62
CA ASP A 213 67.62 -44.67 -28.97
C ASP A 213 68.33 -43.41 -29.52
N GLY A 214 67.58 -42.69 -30.34
CA GLY A 214 67.86 -41.31 -30.72
C GLY A 214 67.19 -40.35 -29.73
N ILE A 215 68.03 -39.57 -29.04
CA ILE A 215 68.03 -38.09 -29.08
C ILE A 215 66.72 -37.36 -28.69
N LEU A 216 66.81 -36.72 -27.52
CA LEU A 216 66.44 -35.32 -27.17
C LEU A 216 64.97 -34.88 -27.38
N GLU A 217 64.27 -34.64 -26.27
CA GLU A 217 63.93 -33.30 -25.75
C GLU A 217 63.01 -32.49 -26.68
N ASP A 218 61.77 -32.23 -26.24
CA ASP A 218 61.40 -30.84 -26.02
C ASP A 218 60.25 -30.66 -25.03
N LYS A 219 60.44 -29.68 -24.15
CA LYS A 219 59.45 -29.14 -23.22
C LYS A 219 58.51 -28.20 -23.98
N VAL A 220 57.22 -28.24 -23.69
CA VAL A 220 56.34 -27.06 -23.85
C VAL A 220 55.55 -26.82 -22.58
N TYR A 221 55.66 -25.56 -22.14
CA TYR A 221 55.13 -24.90 -20.97
C TYR A 221 53.61 -24.60 -21.07
N ILE A 222 53.00 -24.46 -19.89
CA ILE A 222 51.90 -23.53 -19.49
C ILE A 222 50.51 -23.73 -20.11
N ASP A 223 49.51 -23.97 -19.24
CA ASP A 223 48.48 -22.95 -19.09
C ASP A 223 47.99 -22.79 -17.64
N GLN A 224 47.79 -21.53 -17.27
CA GLN A 224 47.52 -21.03 -15.93
C GLN A 224 46.02 -21.19 -15.58
N MET A 225 45.76 -21.59 -14.33
CA MET A 225 44.47 -21.44 -13.69
C MET A 225 44.24 -19.96 -13.34
N ASP A 226 43.24 -19.36 -13.98
CA ASP A 226 42.57 -18.13 -13.57
C ASP A 226 41.45 -18.50 -12.58
N GLU A 227 41.55 -18.06 -11.33
CA GLU A 227 40.38 -17.87 -10.44
C GLU A 227 40.80 -17.09 -9.18
N SER A 228 40.57 -15.77 -9.20
CA SER A 228 40.23 -14.92 -8.04
C SER A 228 39.81 -13.53 -8.50
#